data_AF-A0A2N5U3Z6-F1
#
_entry.id   AF-A0A2N5U3Z6-F1
#
_cell.length_a   1.000
_cell.length_b   1.000
_cell.length_c   1.000
_cell.angle_alpha   90.00
_cell.angle_beta   90.00
_cell.angle_gamma   90.00
#
_symmetry.space_group_name_H-M   'P 1'
#
loop_
_entity.id
_entity.type
_entity.pdbx_description
1 polymer ?
#
loop_
_entity_poly.entity_id
_entity_poly.type
_entity_poly.pdbx_seq_one_letter_code
_entity_poly.pdbx_strand_id
1 'polypeptide(L)'
;MEQDHVSVTTAPGPGIQDKLATPISTPFEHVRKAMAEKLLVKTNQSAFGGKLQAPIRLVWNSRLSSTAGRAKLDSWDENSRNHIKDQSTIELSICILHNPERLRKTLVHELCHVAFWVID
;
A
#
# COMPACT_ATOMS: atom_id res chain seq x y z
N MET A 1 -8.29 -6.56 81.03
CA MET A 1 -7.89 -7.95 80.70
C MET A 1 -7.44 -7.92 79.27
N GLU A 2 -6.18 -8.32 79.09
CA GLU A 2 -5.39 -8.65 77.89
C GLU A 2 -5.59 -7.76 76.62
N GLN A 3 -4.59 -6.96 76.21
CA GLN A 3 -3.38 -7.32 75.41
C GLN A 3 -3.76 -8.00 74.07
N ASP A 4 -3.38 -7.48 72.90
CA ASP A 4 -2.00 -7.53 72.39
C ASP A 4 -1.66 -6.46 71.30
N HIS A 5 -0.35 -6.20 71.23
CA HIS A 5 0.40 -5.35 70.31
C HIS A 5 0.32 -5.78 68.83
N VAL A 6 0.55 -4.84 67.90
CA VAL A 6 1.67 -4.87 66.91
C VAL A 6 1.75 -3.51 66.19
N SER A 7 2.94 -2.89 66.24
CA SER A 7 3.34 -1.77 65.38
C SER A 7 4.04 -2.30 64.13
N VAL A 8 3.71 -1.78 62.94
CA VAL A 8 4.55 -1.90 61.75
C VAL A 8 4.65 -0.54 61.05
N THR A 9 5.87 -0.01 61.03
CA THR A 9 6.35 1.08 60.16
C THR A 9 6.82 0.48 58.84
N THR A 10 6.35 1.00 57.69
CA THR A 10 7.09 0.94 56.40
C THR A 10 6.69 2.09 55.45
N ALA A 11 7.68 2.54 54.69
CA ALA A 11 7.87 3.79 53.94
C ALA A 11 6.97 4.01 52.69
N PRO A 12 6.96 5.23 52.08
CA PRO A 12 6.24 5.49 50.84
C PRO A 12 6.98 4.88 49.64
N GLY A 13 6.27 4.10 48.82
CA GLY A 13 6.82 3.46 47.63
C GLY A 13 7.10 4.46 46.49
N PRO A 14 8.12 4.22 45.65
CA PRO A 14 8.53 5.10 44.58
C PRO A 14 7.61 4.94 43.37
N GLY A 15 7.26 6.08 42.75
CA GLY A 15 6.56 6.10 41.47
C GLY A 15 7.38 5.42 40.38
N ILE A 16 6.78 4.45 39.70
CA ILE A 16 7.28 3.90 38.45
C ILE A 16 6.35 4.39 37.35
N GLN A 17 6.91 5.20 36.46
CA GLN A 17 6.28 5.69 35.25
C GLN A 17 6.15 4.53 34.26
N ASP A 18 4.91 4.12 33.96
CA ASP A 18 4.65 3.23 32.84
C ASP A 18 5.02 3.94 31.52
N LYS A 19 6.15 3.56 30.94
CA LYS A 19 6.50 3.85 29.56
C LYS A 19 5.53 3.09 28.67
N LEU A 20 4.50 3.78 28.19
CA LEU A 20 3.62 3.28 27.13
C LEU A 20 4.47 3.04 25.88
N ALA A 21 4.81 1.77 25.61
CA ALA A 21 5.44 1.37 24.37
C ALA A 21 4.44 1.62 23.23
N THR A 22 4.69 2.66 22.44
CA THR A 22 3.98 2.90 21.19
C THR A 22 4.20 1.71 20.26
N PRO A 23 3.17 1.12 19.64
CA PRO A 23 3.39 0.09 18.63
C PRO A 23 4.21 0.70 17.48
N ILE A 24 5.37 0.10 17.19
CA ILE A 24 6.23 0.50 16.08
C ILE A 24 5.43 0.24 14.79
N SER A 25 4.75 1.27 14.28
CA SER A 25 4.10 1.23 12.99
C SER A 25 5.18 1.17 11.91
N THR A 26 5.20 0.11 11.10
CA THR A 26 6.11 0.01 9.95
C THR A 26 5.92 1.21 9.03
N PRO A 27 6.98 1.95 8.65
CA PRO A 27 6.86 3.12 7.77
C PRO A 27 6.26 2.73 6.41
N PHE A 28 5.45 3.62 5.83
CA PHE A 28 4.72 3.36 4.60
C PHE A 28 5.64 2.98 3.44
N GLU A 29 6.82 3.59 3.34
CA GLU A 29 7.82 3.35 2.30
C GLU A 29 8.25 1.89 2.21
N HIS A 30 8.29 1.19 3.34
CA HIS A 30 8.66 -0.22 3.43
C HIS A 30 7.52 -1.15 2.97
N VAL A 31 6.27 -0.72 3.12
CA VAL A 31 5.08 -1.56 2.84
C VAL A 31 4.38 -1.19 1.54
N ARG A 32 4.67 -0.02 0.94
CA ARG A 32 3.93 0.53 -0.22
C ARG A 32 3.89 -0.40 -1.43
N LYS A 33 4.98 -1.14 -1.70
CA LYS A 33 5.04 -2.07 -2.85
C LYS A 33 4.08 -3.24 -2.65
N ALA A 34 4.19 -3.92 -1.51
CA ALA A 34 3.31 -5.02 -1.15
C ALA A 34 1.84 -4.56 -1.02
N MET A 35 1.61 -3.33 -0.54
CA MET A 35 0.28 -2.74 -0.48
C MET A 35 -0.30 -2.52 -1.88
N ALA A 36 0.49 -2.01 -2.83
CA ALA A 36 0.05 -1.80 -4.21
C ALA A 36 -0.31 -3.12 -4.90
N GLU A 37 0.49 -4.17 -4.73
CA GLU A 37 0.21 -5.50 -5.28
C GLU A 37 -1.09 -6.08 -4.72
N LYS A 38 -1.26 -6.05 -3.39
CA LYS A 38 -2.51 -6.51 -2.74
C LYS A 38 -3.72 -5.71 -3.23
N LEU A 39 -3.56 -4.40 -3.36
CA LEU A 39 -4.63 -3.52 -3.82
C LEU A 39 -5.00 -3.81 -5.28
N LEU A 40 -4.03 -4.07 -6.15
CA LEU A 40 -4.29 -4.46 -7.53
C LEU A 40 -5.14 -5.73 -7.59
N VAL A 41 -4.72 -6.79 -6.90
CA VAL A 41 -5.44 -8.07 -6.88
C VAL A 41 -6.87 -7.87 -6.35
N LYS A 42 -7.01 -7.17 -5.22
CA LYS A 42 -8.32 -6.89 -4.62
C LYS A 42 -9.22 -6.08 -5.56
N THR A 43 -8.67 -5.06 -6.22
CA THR A 43 -9.44 -4.19 -7.12
C THR A 43 -9.85 -4.97 -8.37
N ASN A 44 -8.97 -5.79 -8.94
CA ASN A 44 -9.32 -6.66 -10.06
C ASN A 44 -10.48 -7.59 -9.72
N GLN A 45 -10.42 -8.25 -8.57
CA GLN A 45 -11.50 -9.15 -8.13
C GLN A 45 -12.81 -8.42 -7.84
N SER A 46 -12.77 -7.33 -7.07
CA SER A 46 -13.98 -6.69 -6.55
C SER A 46 -14.63 -5.68 -7.51
N ALA A 47 -13.84 -4.92 -8.26
CA ALA A 47 -14.35 -3.85 -9.14
C ALA A 47 -14.44 -4.29 -10.60
N PHE A 48 -13.52 -5.15 -11.06
CA PHE A 48 -13.44 -5.56 -12.48
C PHE A 48 -13.86 -7.01 -12.72
N GLY A 49 -14.30 -7.73 -11.68
CA GLY A 49 -14.77 -9.11 -11.78
C GLY A 49 -13.71 -10.10 -12.27
N GLY A 50 -12.43 -9.82 -12.01
CA GLY A 50 -11.31 -10.66 -12.46
C GLY A 50 -11.02 -10.58 -13.96
N LYS A 51 -11.54 -9.58 -14.66
CA LYS A 51 -11.40 -9.44 -16.13
C LYS A 51 -10.04 -8.88 -16.57
N LEU A 52 -9.23 -8.32 -15.66
CA LEU A 52 -7.84 -7.95 -15.95
C LEU A 52 -6.95 -9.20 -15.85
N GLN A 53 -7.04 -10.07 -16.86
CA GLN A 53 -6.36 -11.38 -16.88
C GLN A 53 -4.91 -11.30 -17.39
N ALA A 54 -4.65 -10.32 -18.26
CA ALA A 54 -3.32 -9.97 -18.71
C ALA A 54 -2.42 -9.51 -17.54
N PRO A 55 -1.13 -9.87 -17.53
CA PRO A 55 -0.19 -9.38 -16.52
C PRO A 55 -0.12 -7.85 -16.54
N ILE A 56 -0.34 -7.22 -15.38
CA ILE A 56 -0.13 -5.78 -15.19
C ILE A 56 1.20 -5.58 -14.46
N ARG A 57 2.16 -4.91 -15.09
CA ARG A 57 3.43 -4.53 -14.45
C ARG A 57 3.24 -3.30 -13.58
N LEU A 58 3.58 -3.42 -12.29
CA LEU A 58 3.71 -2.27 -11.40
C LEU A 58 5.17 -1.79 -11.37
N VAL A 59 5.40 -0.54 -11.76
CA VAL A 59 6.74 0.08 -11.79
C VAL A 59 6.75 1.28 -10.85
N TRP A 60 7.74 1.33 -9.96
CA TRP A 60 7.96 2.50 -9.09
C TRP A 60 9.00 3.42 -9.71
N ASN A 61 8.57 4.64 -10.08
CA ASN A 61 9.38 5.59 -10.83
C ASN A 61 9.72 6.82 -9.98
N SER A 62 11.00 7.06 -9.72
CA SER A 62 11.48 8.25 -9.00
C SER A 62 11.53 9.51 -9.86
N ARG A 63 11.48 9.37 -11.20
CA ARG A 63 11.49 10.48 -12.15
C ARG A 63 10.09 11.05 -12.40
N LEU A 64 9.04 10.35 -11.97
CA LEU A 64 7.67 10.80 -12.12
C LEU A 64 7.35 11.86 -11.03
N SER A 65 7.57 13.14 -11.33
CA SER A 65 7.43 14.24 -10.37
C SER A 65 6.24 15.17 -10.65
N SER A 66 5.59 15.05 -11.80
CA SER A 66 4.40 15.83 -12.17
C SER A 66 3.08 15.11 -11.92
N THR A 67 3.07 13.77 -11.94
CA THR A 67 1.86 12.96 -11.72
C THR A 67 2.12 11.85 -10.71
N ALA A 68 1.09 11.48 -9.94
CA ALA A 68 1.21 10.42 -8.93
C ALA A 68 1.29 9.01 -9.56
N GLY A 69 0.72 8.84 -10.75
CA GLY A 69 0.76 7.61 -11.52
C GLY A 69 0.54 7.85 -13.01
N ARG A 70 0.72 6.80 -13.81
CA ARG A 70 0.35 6.74 -15.23
C ARG A 70 0.19 5.28 -15.68
N ALA A 71 -0.89 4.97 -16.38
CA ALA A 71 -1.09 3.72 -17.10
C ALA A 71 -0.56 3.78 -18.54
N LYS A 72 -0.03 2.65 -19.02
CA LYS A 72 0.42 2.42 -20.39
C LYS A 72 -0.11 1.07 -20.85
N LEU A 73 -0.73 1.04 -22.02
CA LEU A 73 -0.90 -0.20 -22.76
C LEU A 73 0.40 -0.43 -23.54
N ASP A 74 1.05 -1.57 -23.34
CA ASP A 74 2.23 -1.91 -24.12
C ASP A 74 1.74 -2.34 -25.51
N SER A 75 1.62 -1.37 -26.42
CA SER A 75 1.03 -1.59 -27.75
C SER A 75 2.10 -1.74 -28.83
N TRP A 76 2.00 -2.86 -29.54
CA TRP A 76 1.96 -2.94 -31.00
C TRP A 76 3.19 -2.42 -31.78
N ASP A 77 4.04 -3.36 -32.19
CA ASP A 77 4.99 -3.17 -33.28
C ASP A 77 4.25 -3.40 -34.61
N GLU A 78 4.13 -2.38 -35.46
CA GLU A 78 3.49 -2.50 -36.78
C GLU A 78 4.23 -3.46 -37.72
N ASN A 79 5.53 -3.66 -37.50
CA ASN A 79 6.38 -4.53 -38.35
C ASN A 79 6.33 -5.99 -37.92
N SER A 80 5.97 -6.26 -36.67
CA SER A 80 5.80 -7.62 -36.17
C SER A 80 4.33 -7.99 -36.26
N ARG A 81 3.97 -8.92 -37.16
CA ARG A 81 2.64 -9.59 -37.18
C ARG A 81 2.27 -10.32 -35.88
N ASN A 82 3.05 -10.15 -34.81
CA ASN A 82 2.82 -10.71 -33.50
C ASN A 82 2.33 -9.60 -32.57
N HIS A 83 1.02 -9.49 -32.43
CA HIS A 83 0.39 -8.65 -31.41
C HIS A 83 0.88 -9.07 -30.01
N ILE A 84 1.77 -8.30 -29.39
CA ILE A 84 1.95 -8.33 -27.93
C ILE A 84 0.91 -7.37 -27.37
N LYS A 85 -0.39 -7.69 -27.51
CA LYS A 85 -1.49 -6.84 -27.01
C LYS A 85 -1.75 -7.01 -25.51
N ASP A 86 -1.04 -7.92 -24.86
CA ASP A 86 -1.53 -8.53 -23.64
C ASP A 86 -0.80 -8.06 -22.39
N GLN A 87 -0.10 -6.92 -22.45
CA GLN A 87 0.58 -6.38 -21.28
C GLN A 87 0.28 -4.90 -21.08
N SER A 88 -0.01 -4.56 -19.83
CA SER A 88 -0.17 -3.17 -19.40
C SER A 88 0.84 -2.87 -18.30
N THR A 89 1.30 -1.62 -18.26
CA THR A 89 2.24 -1.14 -17.24
C THR A 89 1.60 0.05 -16.51
N ILE A 90 1.59 0.00 -15.18
CA ILE A 90 1.23 1.13 -14.33
C ILE A 90 2.50 1.62 -13.64
N GLU A 91 2.87 2.87 -13.92
CA GLU A 91 3.94 3.57 -13.23
C GLU A 91 3.38 4.36 -12.04
N LEU A 92 4.04 4.25 -10.88
CA LEU A 92 3.69 4.92 -9.64
C LEU A 92 4.86 5.79 -9.16
N SER A 93 4.58 7.03 -8.78
CA SER A 93 5.61 7.98 -8.34
C SER A 93 6.10 7.69 -6.91
N ILE A 94 7.41 7.51 -6.78
CA ILE A 94 8.06 7.44 -5.45
C ILE A 94 8.02 8.80 -4.74
N CYS A 95 8.08 9.89 -5.51
CA CYS A 95 8.25 11.26 -5.02
C CYS A 95 6.93 11.97 -4.68
N ILE A 96 5.79 11.32 -4.94
CA ILE A 96 4.46 11.90 -4.71
C ILE A 96 3.61 11.01 -3.79
N LEU A 97 3.80 9.68 -3.85
CA LEU A 97 3.06 8.72 -3.05
C LEU A 97 3.78 8.44 -1.73
N HIS A 98 3.45 9.26 -0.72
CA HIS A 98 3.99 9.16 0.65
C HIS A 98 2.99 8.66 1.69
N ASN A 99 1.75 8.37 1.29
CA ASN A 99 0.75 7.85 2.21
C ASN A 99 -0.15 6.77 1.57
N PRO A 100 -0.72 5.86 2.37
CA PRO A 100 -1.55 4.74 1.90
C PRO A 100 -2.79 5.18 1.13
N GLU A 101 -3.48 6.24 1.58
CA GLU A 101 -4.73 6.68 0.96
C GLU A 101 -4.52 7.21 -0.45
N ARG A 102 -3.45 7.99 -0.64
CA ARG A 102 -3.07 8.53 -1.95
C ARG A 102 -2.65 7.40 -2.89
N LEU A 103 -1.87 6.43 -2.42
CA LEU A 103 -1.55 5.22 -3.20
C LEU A 103 -2.83 4.51 -3.62
N ARG A 104 -3.80 4.34 -2.70
CA ARG A 104 -5.06 3.67 -3.02
C ARG A 104 -5.83 4.37 -4.14
N LYS A 105 -6.03 5.67 -3.98
CA LYS A 105 -6.76 6.50 -4.96
C LYS A 105 -6.06 6.49 -6.32
N THR A 106 -4.75 6.70 -6.33
CA THR A 106 -3.96 6.72 -7.57
C THR A 106 -3.98 5.37 -8.26
N LEU A 107 -3.69 4.26 -7.57
CA LEU A 107 -3.64 2.95 -8.23
C LEU A 107 -5.00 2.54 -8.80
N VAL A 108 -6.11 2.79 -8.08
CA VAL A 108 -7.45 2.50 -8.61
C VAL A 108 -7.73 3.33 -9.86
N HIS A 109 -7.35 4.61 -9.88
CA HIS A 109 -7.50 5.46 -11.07
C HIS A 109 -6.72 4.90 -12.27
N GLU A 110 -5.45 4.53 -12.08
CA GLU A 110 -4.64 3.96 -13.16
C GLU A 110 -5.19 2.59 -13.63
N LEU A 111 -5.72 1.78 -12.72
CA LEU A 111 -6.38 0.52 -13.09
C LEU A 111 -7.66 0.74 -13.89
N CYS A 112 -8.40 1.83 -13.66
CA CYS A 112 -9.55 2.18 -14.50
C CYS A 112 -9.13 2.48 -15.94
N HIS A 113 -7.99 3.16 -16.16
CA HIS A 113 -7.44 3.35 -17.51
C HIS A 113 -7.11 2.02 -18.17
N VAL A 114 -6.48 1.11 -17.44
CA VAL A 114 -6.19 -0.25 -17.96
C VAL A 114 -7.47 -1.01 -18.27
N ALA A 115 -8.46 -0.98 -17.37
CA ALA A 115 -9.74 -1.65 -17.56
C ALA A 115 -10.47 -1.12 -18.79
N PHE A 116 -10.44 0.19 -19.03
CA PHE A 116 -10.99 0.80 -20.24
C PHE A 116 -10.34 0.27 -21.52
N TRP A 117 -9.05 -0.08 -21.53
CA TRP A 117 -8.43 -0.66 -22.74
C TRP A 117 -8.65 -2.16 -22.91
N VAL A 118 -8.83 -2.89 -21.80
CA VAL A 118 -8.84 -4.36 -21.79
C VAL A 118 -10.26 -4.95 -21.79
N ILE A 119 -11.21 -4.25 -21.16
CA ILE A 119 -12.57 -4.76 -20.94
C ILE A 119 -13.60 -4.10 -21.86
N ASP A 120 -13.44 -2.81 -22.16
CA ASP A 120 -14.34 -2.03 -23.04
C ASP A 120 -14.38 -2.61 -24.46
#